data_AF-A0A7J2KM29-F1
#
_entry.id   AF-A0A7J2KM29-F1
#
_cell.length_a   1.000
_cell.length_b   1.000
_cell.length_c   1.000
_cell.angle_alpha   90.00
_cell.angle_beta   90.00
_cell.angle_gamma   90.00
#
_symmetry.space_group_name_H-M   'P 1'
#
loop_
_entity.id
_entity.type
_entity.pdbx_description
1 polymer ?
#
loop_
_entity_poly.entity_id
_entity_poly.type
_entity_poly.pdbx_seq_one_letter_code
_entity_poly.pdbx_strand_id
1 'polypeptide(L)'
;MRIGNSDESFQKHEVVKLLLVMKILRKYRRKDFLRIYTEFQLENNCKPDIYFENLKDKSILIYEIQKDYTKEWLKEKTKQYKDYEVYNFTVDFIPINLNLFSND
;
A
#
# COMPACT_ATOMS: atom_id res chain seq x y z
N MET A 1 23.36 -8.86 -11.07
CA MET A 1 22.16 -8.24 -10.48
C MET A 1 22.62 -7.37 -9.32
N ARG A 2 22.60 -6.02 -9.45
CA ARG A 2 22.86 -5.13 -8.32
C ARG A 2 21.58 -5.12 -7.48
N ILE A 3 21.62 -5.71 -6.28
CA ILE A 3 20.54 -5.57 -5.31
C ILE A 3 20.63 -4.13 -4.82
N GLY A 4 19.68 -3.29 -5.23
CA GLY A 4 19.56 -1.92 -4.74
C GLY A 4 19.29 -1.99 -3.24
N ASN A 5 20.28 -1.56 -2.45
CA ASN A 5 20.29 -1.56 -0.98
C ASN A 5 20.06 -2.91 -0.29
N SER A 6 21.14 -3.44 0.30
CA SER A 6 21.16 -4.61 1.17
C SER A 6 20.77 -4.31 2.62
N ASP A 7 20.16 -3.15 2.89
CA ASP A 7 19.71 -2.77 4.23
C ASP A 7 18.58 -3.73 4.67
N GLU A 8 18.75 -4.36 5.83
CA GLU A 8 17.80 -5.32 6.39
C GLU A 8 16.41 -4.71 6.57
N SER A 9 16.34 -3.43 6.94
CA SER A 9 15.09 -2.70 7.04
C SER A 9 14.36 -2.61 5.70
N PHE A 10 15.10 -2.39 4.63
CA PHE A 10 14.55 -2.29 3.29
C PHE A 10 14.04 -3.65 2.82
N GLN A 11 14.82 -4.71 3.06
CA GLN A 11 14.39 -6.08 2.76
C GLN A 11 13.11 -6.45 3.50
N LYS A 12 13.00 -6.08 4.77
CA LYS A 12 11.79 -6.33 5.56
C LYS A 12 10.57 -5.62 4.98
N HIS A 13 10.71 -4.36 4.57
CA HIS A 13 9.64 -3.59 3.92
C HIS A 13 9.16 -4.28 2.63
N GLU A 14 10.10 -4.70 1.78
CA GLU A 14 9.79 -5.42 0.53
C GLU A 14 9.12 -6.78 0.78
N VAL A 15 9.55 -7.53 1.79
CA VAL A 15 8.92 -8.80 2.17
C VAL A 15 7.48 -8.57 2.63
N VAL A 16 7.22 -7.56 3.47
CA VAL A 16 5.85 -7.24 3.92
C VAL A 16 4.98 -6.81 2.74
N LYS A 17 5.51 -6.00 1.82
CA LYS A 17 4.85 -5.59 0.58
C LYS A 17 4.43 -6.82 -0.23
N LEU A 18 5.36 -7.74 -0.48
CA LEU A 18 5.09 -8.99 -1.20
C LEU A 18 4.01 -9.83 -0.51
N LEU A 19 4.12 -10.04 0.81
CA LEU A 19 3.15 -10.81 1.59
C LEU A 19 1.74 -10.20 1.52
N LEU A 20 1.64 -8.88 1.54
CA LEU A 20 0.35 -8.19 1.40
C LEU A 20 -0.27 -8.42 0.03
N VAL A 21 0.51 -8.28 -1.04
CA VAL A 21 0.05 -8.56 -2.42
C VAL A 21 -0.41 -10.01 -2.54
N MET A 22 0.36 -10.97 -2.02
CA MET A 22 -0.03 -12.38 -1.99
C MET A 22 -1.34 -12.61 -1.23
N LYS A 23 -1.53 -11.94 -0.09
CA LYS A 23 -2.76 -12.02 0.71
C LYS A 23 -3.96 -11.47 -0.05
N ILE A 24 -3.82 -10.34 -0.73
CA ILE A 24 -4.87 -9.78 -1.61
C ILE A 24 -5.21 -10.79 -2.71
N LEU A 25 -4.20 -11.28 -3.45
CA LEU A 25 -4.40 -12.23 -4.54
C LEU A 25 -5.04 -13.56 -4.08
N ARG A 26 -4.79 -14.00 -2.84
CA ARG A 26 -5.43 -15.19 -2.25
C ARG A 26 -6.87 -14.92 -1.81
N LYS A 27 -7.17 -13.72 -1.30
CA LYS A 27 -8.51 -13.32 -0.87
C LYS A 27 -9.50 -13.31 -2.04
N TYR A 28 -9.06 -12.87 -3.22
CA TYR A 28 -9.93 -12.69 -4.39
C TYR A 28 -9.72 -13.81 -5.42
N ARG A 29 -10.73 -14.68 -5.56
CA ARG A 29 -10.68 -15.83 -6.49
C ARG A 29 -10.60 -15.42 -7.96
N ARG A 30 -11.35 -14.38 -8.36
CA ARG A 30 -11.32 -13.82 -9.72
C ARG A 30 -10.42 -12.59 -9.75
N LYS A 31 -9.40 -12.62 -10.62
CA LYS A 31 -8.37 -11.58 -10.69
C LYS A 31 -8.62 -10.55 -11.78
N ASP A 32 -9.56 -10.81 -12.69
CA ASP A 32 -9.83 -9.97 -13.88
C ASP A 32 -10.31 -8.55 -13.52
N PHE A 33 -10.80 -8.36 -12.30
CA PHE A 33 -11.28 -7.07 -11.79
C PHE A 33 -10.29 -6.40 -10.83
N LEU A 34 -9.11 -6.98 -10.63
CA LEU A 34 -8.14 -6.49 -9.66
C LEU A 34 -7.00 -5.80 -10.40
N ARG A 35 -6.62 -4.63 -9.92
CA ARG A 35 -5.37 -3.97 -10.30
C ARG A 35 -4.56 -3.76 -9.03
N ILE A 36 -3.32 -4.20 -9.07
CA ILE A 36 -2.38 -4.06 -7.95
C ILE A 36 -1.12 -3.45 -8.55
N TYR A 37 -0.74 -2.29 -8.04
CA TYR A 37 0.52 -1.65 -8.40
C TYR A 37 1.32 -1.39 -7.14
N THR A 38 2.60 -1.75 -7.18
CA THR A 38 3.55 -1.37 -6.14
C THR A 38 4.24 -0.09 -6.58
N GLU A 39 4.43 0.86 -5.67
CA GLU A 39 5.26 2.04 -5.95
C GLU A 39 4.78 2.87 -7.16
N PHE A 40 3.47 2.92 -7.36
CA PHE A 40 2.87 3.63 -8.49
C PHE A 40 2.69 5.11 -8.19
N GLN A 41 3.10 5.98 -9.11
CA GLN A 41 2.95 7.43 -8.94
C GLN A 41 1.50 7.83 -9.22
N LEU A 42 0.83 8.39 -8.20
CA LEU A 42 -0.52 8.96 -8.30
C LEU A 42 -0.47 10.42 -8.76
N GLU A 43 -1.61 10.91 -9.26
CA GLU A 43 -1.78 12.28 -9.76
C GLU A 43 -1.58 13.36 -8.69
N ASN A 44 -1.85 13.03 -7.42
CA ASN A 44 -1.60 13.92 -6.27
C ASN A 44 -0.13 13.90 -5.79
N ASN A 45 0.80 13.46 -6.65
CA ASN A 45 2.21 13.25 -6.35
C ASN A 45 2.51 12.23 -5.22
N CYS A 46 1.52 11.47 -4.75
CA CYS A 46 1.78 10.38 -3.80
C CYS A 46 2.26 9.13 -4.52
N LYS A 47 3.18 8.40 -3.88
CA LYS A 47 3.68 7.11 -4.35
C LYS A 47 3.47 6.09 -3.23
N PRO A 48 2.28 5.47 -3.14
CA PRO A 48 2.02 4.47 -2.11
C PRO A 48 2.86 3.22 -2.30
N ASP A 49 3.11 2.50 -1.21
CA ASP A 49 3.76 1.20 -1.28
C ASP A 49 2.96 0.20 -2.10
N ILE A 50 1.65 0.13 -1.85
CA ILE A 50 0.71 -0.68 -2.63
C ILE A 50 -0.56 0.11 -2.91
N TYR A 51 -0.90 0.22 -4.18
CA TYR A 51 -2.18 0.65 -4.68
C TYR A 51 -2.99 -0.59 -5.11
N PHE A 52 -4.14 -0.82 -4.49
CA PHE A 52 -5.06 -1.88 -4.85
C PHE A 52 -6.39 -1.28 -5.31
N GLU A 53 -6.84 -1.65 -6.50
CA GLU A 53 -8.12 -1.25 -7.08
C GLU A 53 -8.95 -2.49 -7.41
N ASN A 54 -10.21 -2.49 -6.95
CA ASN A 54 -11.19 -3.51 -7.26
C ASN A 54 -12.30 -2.91 -8.13
N LEU A 55 -12.26 -3.24 -9.42
CA LEU A 55 -13.18 -2.74 -10.44
C LEU A 55 -14.63 -3.20 -10.23
N LYS A 56 -14.83 -4.28 -9.46
CA LYS A 56 -16.14 -4.90 -9.23
C LYS A 56 -16.98 -4.10 -8.23
N ASP A 57 -16.40 -3.72 -7.10
CA ASP A 57 -17.08 -2.95 -6.05
C ASP A 57 -16.69 -1.47 -6.06
N LYS A 58 -15.81 -1.07 -6.99
CA LYS A 58 -15.31 0.30 -7.12
C LYS A 58 -14.62 0.79 -5.84
N SER A 59 -13.83 -0.08 -5.22
CA SER A 59 -12.98 0.30 -4.09
C SER A 59 -11.51 0.42 -4.49
N ILE A 60 -10.83 1.38 -3.88
CA ILE A 60 -9.39 1.56 -3.91
C ILE A 60 -8.90 1.51 -2.47
N LEU A 61 -7.94 0.62 -2.19
CA LEU A 61 -7.23 0.59 -0.92
C LEU A 61 -5.78 0.96 -1.16
N ILE A 62 -5.32 1.95 -0.43
CA ILE A 62 -3.94 2.42 -0.43
C ILE A 62 -3.26 1.92 0.84
N TYR A 63 -2.16 1.18 0.68
CA TYR A 63 -1.37 0.71 1.80
C TYR A 63 -0.03 1.44 1.87
N GLU A 64 0.32 1.91 3.06
CA GLU A 64 1.64 2.50 3.36
C GLU A 64 2.27 1.71 4.50
N ILE A 65 3.45 1.17 4.27
CA ILE A 65 4.23 0.39 5.23
C ILE A 65 5.26 1.34 5.84
N GLN A 66 5.14 1.56 7.14
CA GLN A 66 6.01 2.48 7.88
C GLN A 66 6.46 1.86 9.20
N LYS A 67 7.71 2.09 9.61
CA LYS A 67 8.22 1.66 10.92
C LYS A 67 7.43 2.32 12.05
N ASP A 68 7.48 3.64 12.07
CA ASP A 68 6.78 4.45 13.05
C ASP A 68 5.88 5.44 12.32
N TYR A 69 4.57 5.24 12.38
CA TYR A 69 3.63 6.28 11.96
C TYR A 69 3.22 7.10 13.18
N THR A 70 3.73 8.32 13.28
CA THR A 70 3.29 9.28 14.30
C THR A 70 1.85 9.72 14.02
N LYS A 71 1.19 10.35 14.99
CA LYS A 71 -0.15 10.92 14.80
C LYS A 71 -0.14 11.99 13.70
N GLU A 72 0.94 12.76 13.63
CA GLU A 72 1.18 13.79 12.63
C GLU A 72 1.28 13.16 11.24
N TRP A 73 2.12 12.14 11.07
CA TRP A 73 2.26 11.43 9.80
C TRP A 73 0.93 10.80 9.34
N LEU A 74 0.17 10.18 10.25
CA LEU A 74 -1.15 9.63 9.94
C LEU A 74 -2.12 10.72 9.47
N LYS A 75 -2.12 11.88 10.13
CA LYS A 75 -2.97 13.01 9.79
C LYS A 75 -2.60 13.57 8.41
N GLU A 76 -1.31 13.71 8.13
CA GLU A 76 -0.81 14.16 6.84
C GLU A 76 -1.16 13.20 5.71
N LYS A 77 -0.92 11.89 5.89
CA LYS A 77 -1.25 10.86 4.89
C LYS A 77 -2.74 10.73 4.67
N THR A 78 -3.54 10.74 5.74
CA THR A 78 -5.00 10.75 5.63
C THR A 78 -5.47 11.95 4.82
N LYS A 79 -4.89 13.14 5.04
CA LYS A 79 -5.24 14.33 4.25
C LYS A 79 -4.83 14.16 2.78
N GLN A 80 -3.58 13.74 2.51
CA GLN A 80 -3.07 13.53 1.16
C GLN A 80 -3.94 12.57 0.34
N TYR A 81 -4.37 11.46 0.94
CA TYR A 81 -5.21 10.46 0.27
C TYR A 81 -6.69 10.83 0.23
N LYS A 82 -7.17 11.68 1.15
CA LYS A 82 -8.53 12.23 1.07
C LYS A 82 -8.70 13.14 -0.15
N ASP A 83 -7.63 13.86 -0.53
CA ASP A 83 -7.63 14.73 -1.71
C ASP A 83 -7.44 13.95 -3.03
N TYR A 84 -7.18 12.63 -2.96
CA TYR A 84 -7.08 11.75 -4.12
C TYR A 84 -8.45 11.17 -4.47
N GLU A 85 -9.15 11.84 -5.38
CA GLU A 85 -10.45 11.39 -5.86
C GLU A 85 -10.32 10.62 -7.18
N VAL A 86 -10.98 9.47 -7.26
CA VAL A 86 -11.10 8.70 -8.50
C VAL A 86 -12.58 8.55 -8.81
N TYR A 87 -12.98 8.97 -10.01
CA TYR A 87 -14.38 9.02 -10.40
C TYR A 87 -15.08 7.65 -10.23
N ASN A 88 -16.18 7.64 -9.47
CA ASN A 88 -16.96 6.46 -9.09
C ASN A 88 -16.24 5.43 -8.22
N PHE A 89 -15.11 5.75 -7.59
CA PHE A 89 -14.45 4.86 -6.63
C PHE A 89 -14.43 5.43 -5.21
N THR A 90 -14.54 4.55 -4.23
CA THR A 90 -14.26 4.86 -2.83
C THR A 90 -12.78 4.59 -2.56
N VAL A 91 -12.06 5.57 -1.99
CA VAL A 91 -10.65 5.46 -1.65
C VAL A 91 -10.49 5.37 -0.14
N ASP A 92 -9.84 4.33 0.35
CA ASP A 92 -9.43 4.19 1.75
C ASP A 92 -7.91 4.06 1.88
N PHE A 93 -7.41 4.50 3.03
CA PHE A 93 -6.00 4.46 3.40
C PHE A 93 -5.78 3.52 4.60
N ILE A 94 -4.82 2.60 4.48
CA ILE A 94 -4.48 1.60 5.50
C ILE A 94 -2.98 1.70 5.81
N PRO A 95 -2.60 2.29 6.96
CA PRO A 95 -1.22 2.27 7.44
C PRO A 95 -0.87 0.87 7.98
N ILE A 96 0.33 0.40 7.69
CA ILE A 96 0.88 -0.88 8.16
C ILE A 96 2.12 -0.58 9.00
N ASN A 97 2.09 -0.98 10.27
CA ASN A 97 3.20 -0.77 11.19
C ASN A 97 4.22 -1.91 11.02
N LEU A 98 5.43 -1.60 10.55
CA LEU A 98 6.47 -2.60 10.32
C LEU A 98 6.97 -3.26 11.62
N ASN A 99 6.84 -2.59 12.76
CA ASN A 99 7.19 -3.12 14.08
C ASN A 99 6.21 -4.19 14.55
N LEU A 100 5.02 -4.31 13.96
CA LEU A 100 4.12 -5.45 14.25
C LEU A 100 4.61 -6.77 13.65
N PHE A 101 5.61 -6.71 12.77
CA PHE A 101 6.21 -7.86 12.09
C PHE A 101 7.66 -8.10 12.54
N SER A 102 8.10 -7.58 13.71
CA SER A 102 9.49 -7.63 14.20
C SER A 102 9.77 -8.62 15.34
N ASN A 103 8.92 -9.61 15.59
CA ASN A 103 9.03 -10.45 16.79
C ASN A 103 9.60 -11.86 16.57
N ASP A 104 10.29 -12.10 15.45
CA ASP A 104 11.13 -13.30 15.25
C ASP A 104 12.56 -12.88 14.86
#